data_AF-A0A0D6XMR2-F1
#
_entry.id   AF-A0A0D6XMR2-F1
#
_cell.length_a   1.000
_cell.length_b   1.000
_cell.length_c   1.000
_cell.angle_alpha   90.00
_cell.angle_beta   90.00
_cell.angle_gamma   90.00
#
_symmetry.space_group_name_H-M   'P 1'
#
loop_
_entity.id
_entity.type
_entity.pdbx_description
1 polymer ?
#
loop_
_entity_poly.entity_id
_entity_poly.type
_entity_poly.pdbx_seq_one_letter_code
_entity_poly.pdbx_strand_id
1 'polypeptide(L)'
;MGLSHAPDYKWTDHFAQRALERFDVDHARLAKWVARQIGTLTLYSDETATQPEVKKYVTDDGIIFVCNTIELIFVTCYEANDLIAEGKKVTIHENNVDLFNEEVSKLARRYRLKDSQEMLLSVTAHIDEFYKLSHRLMKGRLTEKNYLLIQSLIDEFHAVRSAMRVIESKRSDFKVYKG
;
A
#
# COMPACT_ATOMS: atom_id res chain seq x y z
N MET A 1 23.27 -8.97 -2.61
CA MET A 1 24.55 -8.44 -2.06
C MET A 1 24.88 -7.15 -2.78
N GLY A 2 25.45 -6.16 -2.09
CA GLY A 2 25.74 -4.84 -2.66
C GLY A 2 27.00 -4.80 -3.52
N LEU A 3 27.28 -3.65 -4.15
CA LEU A 3 28.50 -3.44 -4.93
C LEU A 3 29.72 -3.35 -4.01
N SER A 4 30.64 -4.31 -4.09
CA SER A 4 31.91 -4.27 -3.35
C SER A 4 32.76 -3.10 -3.84
N HIS A 5 33.44 -2.41 -2.91
CA HIS A 5 34.29 -1.26 -3.22
C HIS A 5 33.56 -0.10 -3.92
N ALA A 6 32.24 0.04 -3.76
CA ALA A 6 31.44 1.06 -4.46
C ALA A 6 32.02 2.50 -4.43
N PRO A 7 32.61 2.99 -3.32
CA PRO A 7 33.22 4.33 -3.28
C PRO A 7 34.44 4.50 -4.20
N ASP A 8 35.11 3.41 -4.58
CA ASP A 8 36.32 3.42 -5.38
C ASP A 8 36.03 3.44 -6.90
N TYR A 9 34.75 3.34 -7.28
CA TYR A 9 34.35 3.29 -8.69
C TYR A 9 34.45 4.66 -9.36
N LYS A 10 34.99 4.67 -10.57
CA LYS A 10 34.97 5.84 -11.47
C LYS A 10 33.89 5.68 -12.52
N TRP A 11 33.47 6.75 -13.18
CA TRP A 11 32.54 6.66 -14.30
C TRP A 11 33.22 7.01 -15.62
N THR A 12 32.75 6.41 -16.71
CA THR A 12 33.18 6.75 -18.06
C THR A 12 32.47 8.00 -18.57
N ASP A 13 33.00 8.60 -19.65
CA ASP A 13 32.31 9.69 -20.36
C ASP A 13 30.94 9.24 -20.88
N HIS A 14 30.85 7.99 -21.36
CA HIS A 14 29.59 7.41 -21.81
C HIS A 14 28.57 7.32 -20.66
N PHE A 15 28.99 6.90 -19.46
CA PHE A 15 28.12 6.90 -18.29
C PHE A 15 27.59 8.29 -17.97
N ALA A 16 28.46 9.30 -17.99
CA ALA A 16 28.08 10.66 -17.69
C ALA A 16 27.14 11.27 -18.75
N GLN A 17 27.37 10.96 -20.03
CA GLN A 17 26.47 11.34 -21.12
C GLN A 17 25.08 10.72 -20.90
N ARG A 18 25.00 9.44 -20.52
CA ARG A 18 23.72 8.79 -20.23
C ARG A 18 23.04 9.36 -19.00
N ALA A 19 23.80 9.76 -17.98
CA ALA A 19 23.26 10.40 -16.79
C ALA A 19 22.58 11.73 -17.13
N LEU A 20 23.20 12.53 -18.01
CA LEU A 20 22.60 13.76 -18.52
C LEU A 20 21.37 13.49 -19.39
N GLU A 21 21.50 12.62 -20.41
CA GLU A 21 20.43 12.36 -21.38
C GLU A 21 19.16 11.76 -20.76
N ARG A 22 19.31 10.93 -19.72
CA ARG A 22 18.22 10.11 -19.18
C ARG A 22 17.69 10.59 -17.83
N PHE A 23 18.52 11.29 -17.06
CA PHE A 23 18.19 11.68 -15.69
C PHE A 23 18.39 13.17 -15.42
N ASP A 24 18.73 13.97 -16.45
CA ASP A 24 19.00 15.41 -16.36
C ASP A 24 20.10 15.75 -15.33
N VAL A 25 21.11 14.87 -15.23
CA VAL A 25 22.24 15.02 -14.32
C VAL A 25 23.46 15.52 -15.10
N ASP A 26 23.75 16.82 -14.96
CA ASP A 26 24.98 17.41 -15.49
C ASP A 26 26.25 16.94 -14.75
N HIS A 27 27.42 17.19 -15.35
CA HIS A 27 28.71 16.84 -14.76
C HIS A 27 28.96 17.46 -13.38
N ALA A 28 28.43 18.65 -13.11
CA ALA A 28 28.62 19.32 -11.82
C ALA A 28 27.87 18.60 -10.69
N ARG A 29 26.71 18.01 -11.00
CA ARG A 29 25.87 17.26 -10.07
C ARG A 29 26.17 15.76 -10.04
N LEU A 30 26.87 15.23 -11.04
CA LEU A 30 27.08 13.80 -11.25
C LEU A 30 27.70 13.08 -10.03
N ALA A 31 28.78 13.62 -9.46
CA ALA A 31 29.45 12.99 -8.32
C ALA A 31 28.51 12.83 -7.10
N LYS A 32 27.73 13.89 -6.82
CA LYS A 32 26.74 13.89 -5.73
C LYS A 32 25.58 12.95 -6.01
N TRP A 33 25.16 12.87 -7.27
CA TRP A 33 24.11 11.95 -7.71
C TRP A 33 24.55 10.49 -7.54
N VAL A 34 25.73 10.12 -8.05
CA VAL A 34 26.31 8.78 -7.88
C VAL A 34 26.44 8.42 -6.39
N ALA A 35 26.98 9.32 -5.56
CA ALA A 35 27.16 9.07 -4.12
C ALA A 35 25.85 8.73 -3.37
N ARG A 36 24.70 9.25 -3.83
CA ARG A 36 23.38 8.91 -3.27
C ARG A 36 22.92 7.51 -3.66
N GLN A 37 23.28 7.08 -4.86
CA GLN A 37 22.82 5.84 -5.48
C GLN A 37 23.66 4.62 -5.04
N ILE A 38 24.97 4.79 -4.83
CA ILE A 38 25.89 3.69 -4.55
C ILE A 38 25.55 2.89 -3.27
N GLY A 39 24.95 3.54 -2.27
CA GLY A 39 24.59 2.89 -1.00
C GLY A 39 23.42 1.92 -1.11
N THR A 40 22.60 2.05 -2.16
CA THR A 40 21.39 1.25 -2.39
C THR A 40 21.56 0.21 -3.49
N LEU A 41 22.76 0.09 -4.09
CA LEU A 41 22.98 -0.81 -5.22
C LEU A 41 22.82 -2.27 -4.80
N THR A 42 21.94 -2.99 -5.49
CA THR A 42 21.73 -4.44 -5.35
C THR A 42 21.97 -5.12 -6.69
N LEU A 43 22.53 -6.33 -6.68
CA LEU A 43 22.80 -7.10 -7.91
C LEU A 43 21.47 -7.36 -8.65
N TYR A 44 21.37 -6.90 -9.90
CA TYR A 44 20.15 -6.96 -10.73
C TYR A 44 20.07 -8.23 -11.59
N SER A 45 21.18 -8.61 -12.23
CA SER A 45 21.28 -9.85 -13.01
C SER A 45 22.74 -10.26 -13.20
N ASP A 46 23.03 -11.56 -13.13
CA ASP A 46 24.32 -12.14 -13.55
C ASP A 46 24.36 -12.49 -15.05
N GLU A 47 23.33 -12.13 -15.82
CA GLU A 47 23.24 -12.42 -17.25
C GLU A 47 24.14 -11.49 -18.09
N THR A 48 25.42 -11.84 -18.16
CA THR A 48 26.25 -11.63 -19.35
C THR A 48 27.11 -12.87 -19.54
N ALA A 49 26.56 -13.87 -20.24
CA ALA A 49 27.26 -15.11 -20.64
C ALA A 49 28.50 -14.88 -21.53
N THR A 50 28.92 -13.63 -21.75
CA THR A 50 30.03 -13.22 -22.61
C THR A 50 31.08 -12.35 -21.91
N GLN A 51 30.80 -11.75 -20.75
CA GLN A 51 31.75 -10.90 -19.98
C GLN A 51 31.45 -11.00 -18.47
N PRO A 52 32.14 -11.90 -17.72
CA PRO A 52 31.90 -12.11 -16.28
C PRO A 52 32.29 -10.93 -15.39
N GLU A 53 33.15 -10.03 -15.89
CA GLU A 53 33.61 -8.82 -15.20
C GLU A 53 32.56 -7.71 -15.19
N VAL A 54 31.63 -7.72 -16.14
CA VAL A 54 30.57 -6.72 -16.28
C VAL A 54 29.31 -7.21 -15.57
N LYS A 55 28.86 -6.46 -14.56
CA LYS A 55 27.67 -6.80 -13.77
C LYS A 55 26.69 -5.65 -13.73
N LYS A 56 25.41 -5.98 -13.66
CA LYS A 56 24.32 -5.00 -13.54
C LYS A 56 23.86 -4.91 -12.10
N TYR A 57 23.81 -3.69 -11.58
CA TYR A 57 23.27 -3.37 -10.25
C TYR A 57 22.11 -2.40 -10.39
N VAL A 58 21.08 -2.52 -9.55
CA VAL A 58 19.92 -1.64 -9.53
C VAL A 58 19.87 -0.86 -8.21
N THR A 59 19.48 0.40 -8.27
CA THR A 59 19.24 1.26 -7.11
C THR A 59 17.80 1.16 -6.63
N ASP A 60 17.49 1.67 -5.44
CA ASP A 60 16.11 1.76 -4.94
C ASP A 60 15.23 2.65 -5.83
N ASP A 61 15.84 3.61 -6.53
CA ASP A 61 15.18 4.51 -7.50
C ASP A 61 14.98 3.84 -8.88
N GLY A 62 15.27 2.54 -9.02
CA GLY A 62 15.05 1.79 -10.26
C GLY A 62 16.08 2.06 -11.36
N ILE A 63 17.27 2.56 -11.01
CA ILE A 63 18.33 2.89 -11.96
C ILE A 63 19.32 1.73 -12.03
N ILE A 64 19.52 1.18 -13.22
CA ILE A 64 20.55 0.18 -13.49
C ILE A 64 21.88 0.85 -13.77
N PHE A 65 22.90 0.42 -13.02
CA PHE A 65 24.31 0.70 -13.22
C PHE A 65 24.96 -0.54 -13.84
N VAL A 66 25.58 -0.38 -15.00
CA VAL A 66 26.46 -1.40 -15.59
C VAL A 66 27.87 -1.13 -15.09
N CYS A 67 28.42 -2.09 -14.36
CA CYS A 67 29.69 -1.95 -13.65
C CYS A 67 30.70 -2.96 -14.19
N ASN A 68 31.90 -2.52 -14.54
CA ASN A 68 33.05 -3.43 -14.63
C ASN A 68 33.66 -3.56 -13.23
N THR A 69 33.56 -4.75 -12.66
CA THR A 69 33.95 -5.04 -11.28
C THR A 69 35.44 -5.29 -11.09
N ILE A 70 36.20 -5.48 -12.18
CA ILE A 70 37.66 -5.62 -12.16
C ILE A 70 38.31 -4.23 -12.23
N GLU A 71 37.86 -3.41 -13.19
CA GLU A 71 38.41 -2.07 -13.40
C GLU A 71 37.82 -1.01 -12.46
N LEU A 72 36.78 -1.37 -11.69
CA LEU A 72 36.03 -0.49 -10.81
C LEU A 72 35.49 0.74 -11.58
N ILE A 73 34.78 0.47 -12.69
CA ILE A 73 34.18 1.54 -13.51
C ILE A 73 32.68 1.35 -13.72
N PHE A 74 31.94 2.46 -13.65
CA PHE A 74 30.59 2.60 -14.13
C PHE A 74 30.61 2.87 -15.64
N VAL A 75 30.13 1.89 -16.41
CA VAL A 75 30.18 1.87 -17.87
C VAL A 75 29.00 2.62 -18.49
N THR A 76 27.80 2.42 -17.96
CA THR A 76 26.57 3.11 -18.41
C THR A 76 25.49 3.06 -17.33
N CYS A 77 24.49 3.93 -17.44
CA CYS A 77 23.26 3.89 -16.63
C CYS A 77 21.99 3.93 -17.49
N TYR A 78 20.92 3.29 -17.00
CA TYR A 78 19.59 3.30 -17.62
C TYR A 78 18.51 2.90 -16.62
N GLU A 79 17.26 3.19 -16.91
CA GLU A 79 16.11 2.78 -16.09
C GLU A 79 15.83 1.28 -16.28
N ALA A 80 15.48 0.58 -15.21
CA ALA A 80 15.15 -0.84 -15.25
C ALA A 80 13.87 -1.09 -16.08
N ASN A 81 14.03 -1.40 -17.37
CA ASN A 81 12.92 -1.59 -18.30
C ASN A 81 12.44 -3.04 -18.46
N ASP A 82 13.14 -4.04 -17.94
CA ASP A 82 12.84 -5.45 -18.20
C ASP A 82 12.53 -6.27 -16.94
N LEU A 83 11.24 -6.39 -16.66
CA LEU A 83 10.58 -7.69 -16.49
C LEU A 83 9.26 -7.60 -17.28
N ILE A 84 9.34 -7.67 -18.61
CA ILE A 84 8.16 -7.80 -19.47
C ILE A 84 8.32 -9.07 -20.30
N ALA A 85 7.66 -10.14 -19.83
CA ALA A 85 7.18 -11.16 -20.74
C ALA A 85 6.17 -10.49 -21.71
N GLU A 86 6.44 -10.60 -23.00
CA GLU A 86 5.50 -10.40 -24.11
C GLU A 86 4.60 -9.13 -24.06
N GLY A 87 5.12 -8.03 -24.60
CA GLY A 87 4.32 -7.18 -25.49
C GLY A 87 3.33 -6.19 -24.87
N LYS A 88 3.34 -5.95 -23.55
CA LYS A 88 2.66 -4.78 -22.97
C LYS A 88 3.62 -3.94 -22.15
N LYS A 89 3.79 -2.70 -22.60
CA LYS A 89 4.50 -1.61 -21.92
C LYS A 89 3.75 -1.27 -20.63
N VAL A 90 3.95 -2.05 -19.58
CA VAL A 90 3.51 -1.73 -18.22
C VAL A 90 4.79 -1.48 -17.46
N THR A 91 5.06 -0.22 -17.13
CA THR A 91 6.23 0.15 -16.33
C THR A 91 6.12 -0.56 -14.96
N ILE A 92 7.25 -0.97 -14.36
CA ILE A 92 7.28 -1.58 -13.01
C ILE A 92 6.50 -0.73 -12.00
N HIS A 93 6.45 0.59 -12.23
CA HIS A 93 5.61 1.53 -11.51
C HIS A 93 4.11 1.22 -11.60
N GLU A 94 3.55 0.93 -12.77
CA GLU A 94 2.11 0.68 -12.95
C GLU A 94 1.66 -0.62 -12.25
N ASN A 95 2.40 -1.72 -12.38
CA ASN A 95 2.09 -2.96 -11.64
C ASN A 95 2.22 -2.77 -10.12
N ASN A 96 3.24 -2.03 -9.66
CA ASN A 96 3.40 -1.73 -8.24
C ASN A 96 2.31 -0.78 -7.74
N VAL A 97 1.87 0.17 -8.56
CA VAL A 97 0.75 1.07 -8.28
C VAL A 97 -0.56 0.28 -8.23
N ASP A 98 -0.76 -0.69 -9.12
CA ASP A 98 -1.95 -1.54 -9.11
C ASP A 98 -1.98 -2.46 -7.89
N LEU A 99 -0.87 -3.11 -7.55
CA LEU A 99 -0.74 -3.89 -6.32
C LEU A 99 -0.94 -3.02 -5.07
N PHE A 100 -0.34 -1.83 -5.03
CA PHE A 100 -0.53 -0.87 -3.95
C PHE A 100 -1.99 -0.42 -3.85
N ASN A 101 -2.63 -0.09 -4.97
CA ASN A 101 -4.04 0.29 -5.02
C ASN A 101 -4.94 -0.86 -4.57
N GLU A 102 -4.59 -2.10 -4.90
CA GLU A 102 -5.29 -3.29 -4.44
C GLU A 102 -5.15 -3.46 -2.92
N GLU A 103 -3.94 -3.30 -2.37
CA GLU A 103 -3.68 -3.35 -0.93
C GLU A 103 -4.39 -2.22 -0.18
N VAL A 104 -4.34 -0.99 -0.68
CA VAL A 104 -5.07 0.16 -0.14
C VAL A 104 -6.58 -0.11 -0.18
N SER A 105 -7.09 -0.69 -1.27
CA SER A 105 -8.50 -1.08 -1.39
C SER A 105 -8.88 -2.17 -0.39
N LYS A 106 -8.04 -3.20 -0.22
CA LYS A 106 -8.22 -4.25 0.79
C LYS A 106 -8.22 -3.66 2.20
N LEU A 107 -7.29 -2.77 2.49
CA LEU A 107 -7.17 -2.09 3.78
C LEU A 107 -8.40 -1.22 4.07
N ALA A 108 -8.83 -0.41 3.10
CA ALA A 108 -10.04 0.41 3.21
C ALA A 108 -11.28 -0.46 3.49
N ARG A 109 -11.44 -1.59 2.78
CA ARG A 109 -12.53 -2.54 3.04
C ARG A 109 -12.47 -3.10 4.47
N ARG A 110 -11.28 -3.45 4.95
CA ARG A 110 -11.08 -3.96 6.33
C ARG A 110 -11.48 -2.91 7.38
N TYR A 111 -11.11 -1.64 7.19
CA TYR A 111 -11.51 -0.57 8.09
C TYR A 111 -13.02 -0.34 8.09
N ARG A 112 -13.69 -0.36 6.93
CA ARG A 112 -15.16 -0.25 6.84
C ARG A 112 -15.88 -1.36 7.60
N LEU A 113 -15.36 -2.60 7.52
CA LEU A 113 -15.88 -3.72 8.31
C LEU A 113 -15.65 -3.52 9.81
N LYS A 114 -14.47 -3.04 10.21
CA LYS A 114 -14.16 -2.76 11.61
C LYS A 114 -15.06 -1.66 12.18
N ASP A 115 -15.27 -0.56 11.46
CA ASP A 115 -16.18 0.51 11.89
C ASP A 115 -17.60 -0.01 12.11
N SER A 116 -18.09 -0.87 11.21
CA SER A 116 -19.41 -1.48 11.33
C SER A 116 -19.50 -2.43 12.52
N GLN A 117 -18.43 -3.18 12.79
CA GLN A 117 -18.32 -4.05 13.96
C GLN A 117 -18.37 -3.24 15.27
N GLU A 118 -17.63 -2.13 15.36
CA GLU A 118 -17.66 -1.25 16.54
C GLU A 118 -19.05 -0.61 16.74
N MET A 119 -19.72 -0.20 15.65
CA MET A 119 -21.09 0.29 15.73
C MET A 119 -22.05 -0.79 16.27
N LEU A 120 -21.94 -2.04 15.82
CA LEU A 120 -22.75 -3.15 16.33
C LEU A 120 -22.46 -3.44 17.80
N LEU A 121 -21.17 -3.44 18.19
CA LEU A 121 -20.78 -3.60 19.59
C LEU A 121 -21.39 -2.51 20.47
N SER A 122 -21.37 -1.25 20.01
CA SER A 122 -21.93 -0.12 20.75
C SER A 122 -23.44 -0.23 21.04
N VAL A 123 -24.20 -0.95 20.20
CA VAL A 123 -25.66 -1.12 20.40
C VAL A 123 -26.07 -2.41 21.08
N THR A 124 -25.12 -3.30 21.41
CA THR A 124 -25.41 -4.59 22.05
C THR A 124 -26.14 -4.40 23.38
N ALA A 125 -25.66 -3.47 24.22
CA ALA A 125 -26.29 -3.16 25.51
C ALA A 125 -27.73 -2.63 25.34
N HIS A 126 -27.97 -1.83 24.31
CA HIS A 126 -29.30 -1.30 24.00
C HIS A 126 -30.27 -2.39 23.53
N ILE A 127 -29.79 -3.37 22.74
CA ILE A 127 -30.58 -4.54 22.33
C ILE A 127 -30.95 -5.39 23.55
N ASP A 128 -29.98 -5.65 24.43
CA ASP A 128 -30.21 -6.42 25.65
C ASP A 128 -31.23 -5.75 26.58
N GLU A 129 -31.12 -4.43 26.76
CA GLU A 129 -32.03 -3.68 27.61
C GLU A 129 -33.42 -3.57 26.98
N PHE A 130 -33.51 -3.32 25.67
CA PHE A 130 -34.77 -3.38 24.92
C PHE A 130 -35.46 -4.73 25.12
N TYR A 131 -34.71 -5.84 24.99
CA TYR A 131 -35.26 -7.17 25.18
C TYR A 131 -35.78 -7.37 26.61
N LYS A 132 -35.01 -7.00 27.65
CA LYS A 132 -35.43 -7.09 29.05
C LYS A 132 -36.68 -6.26 29.35
N LEU A 133 -36.72 -5.00 28.89
CA LEU A 133 -37.86 -4.10 29.07
C LEU A 133 -39.11 -4.65 28.39
N SER A 134 -38.99 -5.15 27.14
CA SER A 134 -40.10 -5.75 26.41
C SER A 134 -40.69 -6.95 27.16
N HIS A 135 -39.83 -7.83 27.69
CA HIS A 135 -40.25 -9.01 28.44
C HIS A 135 -40.92 -8.66 29.75
N ARG A 136 -40.40 -7.66 30.46
CA ARG A 136 -40.99 -7.16 31.70
C ARG A 136 -42.35 -6.51 31.47
N LEU A 137 -42.53 -5.78 30.38
CA LEU A 137 -43.82 -5.19 29.99
C LEU A 137 -44.84 -6.26 29.58
N MET A 138 -44.42 -7.30 28.86
CA MET A 138 -45.31 -8.40 28.45
C MET A 138 -45.78 -9.28 29.62
N LYS A 139 -44.92 -9.50 30.63
CA LYS A 139 -45.20 -10.40 31.76
C LYS A 139 -45.63 -9.69 33.04
N GLY A 140 -45.43 -8.37 33.12
CA GLY A 140 -45.66 -7.58 34.33
C GLY A 140 -47.12 -7.18 34.52
N ARG A 141 -47.48 -6.86 35.78
CA ARG A 141 -48.75 -6.17 36.07
C ARG A 141 -48.72 -4.76 35.46
N LEU A 142 -49.86 -4.34 34.90
CA LEU A 142 -50.04 -3.00 34.37
C LEU A 142 -50.19 -2.01 35.54
N THR A 143 -49.20 -1.13 35.68
CA THR A 143 -49.14 -0.06 36.68
C THR A 143 -48.70 1.23 36.00
N GLU A 144 -48.82 2.39 36.67
CA GLU A 144 -48.32 3.66 36.11
C GLU A 144 -46.81 3.65 35.83
N LYS A 145 -46.05 2.84 36.57
CA LYS A 145 -44.61 2.66 36.30
C LYS A 145 -44.35 2.07 34.91
N ASN A 146 -45.35 1.42 34.29
CA ASN A 146 -45.23 0.89 32.94
C ASN A 146 -45.12 2.02 31.89
N TYR A 147 -45.65 3.22 32.13
CA TYR A 147 -45.47 4.35 31.21
C TYR A 147 -43.99 4.74 31.07
N LEU A 148 -43.26 4.79 32.19
CA LEU A 148 -41.81 5.06 32.19
C LEU A 148 -41.04 3.94 31.50
N LEU A 149 -41.41 2.68 31.74
CA LEU A 149 -40.77 1.53 31.07
C LEU A 149 -41.00 1.53 29.56
N ILE A 150 -42.19 1.96 29.10
CA ILE A 150 -42.48 2.12 27.67
C ILE A 150 -41.62 3.23 27.08
N GLN A 151 -41.45 4.36 27.77
CA GLN A 151 -40.58 5.43 27.31
C GLN A 151 -39.13 4.95 27.17
N SER A 152 -38.59 4.28 28.19
CA SER A 152 -37.25 3.70 28.12
C SER A 152 -37.13 2.70 26.97
N LEU A 153 -38.14 1.84 26.76
CA LEU A 153 -38.14 0.89 25.63
C LEU A 153 -38.04 1.62 24.27
N ILE A 154 -38.76 2.74 24.11
CA ILE A 154 -38.72 3.56 22.91
C ILE A 154 -37.32 4.18 22.72
N ASP A 155 -36.71 4.67 23.79
CA ASP A 155 -35.37 5.27 23.75
C ASP A 155 -34.31 4.23 23.33
N GLU A 156 -34.36 3.01 23.90
CA GLU A 156 -33.48 1.90 23.52
C GLU A 156 -33.65 1.52 22.03
N PHE A 157 -34.89 1.46 21.55
CA PHE A 157 -35.16 1.21 20.12
C PHE A 157 -34.58 2.31 19.23
N HIS A 158 -34.69 3.58 19.64
CA HIS A 158 -34.14 4.70 18.87
C HIS A 158 -32.62 4.66 18.79
N ALA A 159 -31.92 4.24 19.85
CA ALA A 159 -30.48 4.05 19.83
C ALA A 159 -30.07 2.98 18.81
N VAL A 160 -30.70 1.80 18.85
CA VAL A 160 -30.48 0.71 17.90
C VAL A 160 -30.77 1.16 16.47
N ARG A 161 -31.92 1.80 16.25
CA ARG A 161 -32.33 2.31 14.93
C ARG A 161 -31.34 3.32 14.36
N SER A 162 -30.80 4.19 15.20
CA SER A 162 -29.84 5.22 14.77
C SER A 162 -28.53 4.60 14.28
N ALA A 163 -27.99 3.63 15.00
CA ALA A 163 -26.81 2.90 14.55
C ALA A 163 -27.06 2.16 13.23
N MET A 164 -28.23 1.50 13.10
CA MET A 164 -28.58 0.79 11.87
C MET A 164 -28.71 1.72 10.66
N ARG A 165 -29.25 2.94 10.84
CA ARG A 165 -29.30 3.95 9.78
C ARG A 165 -27.91 4.36 9.27
N VAL A 166 -26.91 4.42 10.15
CA VAL A 166 -25.52 4.74 9.74
C VAL A 166 -24.91 3.60 8.93
N ILE A 167 -25.18 2.35 9.30
CA ILE A 167 -24.72 1.20 8.50
C ILE A 167 -25.46 1.15 7.16
N GLU A 168 -26.76 1.43 7.16
CA GLU A 168 -27.59 1.45 5.95
C GLU A 168 -27.18 2.55 4.97
N SER A 169 -26.80 3.75 5.44
CA SER A 169 -26.32 4.82 4.56
C SER A 169 -25.02 4.45 3.85
N LYS A 170 -24.24 3.54 4.43
CA LYS A 170 -23.01 2.97 3.85
C LYS A 170 -23.25 1.65 3.14
N ARG A 171 -24.49 1.26 2.84
CA ARG A 171 -24.82 -0.06 2.25
C ARG A 171 -24.05 -0.38 0.96
N SER A 172 -23.73 0.64 0.15
CA SER A 172 -22.93 0.49 -1.07
C SER A 172 -21.52 -0.05 -0.80
N ASP A 173 -20.96 0.22 0.38
CA ASP A 173 -19.61 -0.19 0.75
C ASP A 173 -19.46 -1.71 0.93
N PHE A 174 -20.59 -2.41 1.12
CA PHE A 174 -20.63 -3.86 1.31
C PHE A 174 -20.99 -4.63 0.03
N LYS A 175 -21.16 -3.95 -1.11
CA LYS A 175 -21.37 -4.64 -2.39
C LYS A 175 -20.07 -5.32 -2.81
N VAL A 176 -20.08 -6.65 -2.79
CA VAL A 176 -19.01 -7.45 -3.41
C VAL A 176 -19.31 -7.55 -4.90
N TYR A 177 -18.59 -6.80 -5.72
CA TYR A 177 -18.57 -7.03 -7.16
C TYR A 177 -17.84 -8.35 -7.40
N LYS A 178 -18.56 -9.39 -7.80
CA LYS A 178 -17.94 -10.58 -8.42
C LYS A 178 -17.50 -10.13 -9.82
N GLY A 179 -16.19 -9.95 -10.00
CA GLY A 179 -15.58 -9.85 -11.32
C GLY A 179 -15.57 -11.21 -12.01
#